data_AF-A0A4C1YR41-F1
#
_entry.id   AF-A0A4C1YR41-F1
#
_cell.length_a   1.000
_cell.length_b   1.000
_cell.length_c   1.000
_cell.angle_alpha   90.00
_cell.angle_beta   90.00
_cell.angle_gamma   90.00
#
_symmetry.space_group_name_H-M   'P 1'
#
loop_
_entity.id
_entity.type
_entity.pdbx_description
1 polymer ?
#
loop_
_entity_poly.entity_id
_entity_poly.type
_entity_poly.pdbx_seq_one_letter_code
_entity_poly.pdbx_strand_id
1 'polypeptide(L)'
;MSKLQCPHELHMGTTLLAMCSLSVTVNAALQFIGFREVLEEARKRKLEDCELIKYQPSYSQTVTQAVSMHQLVYEFKTKVLKILKKVQISPTLIKQVEEETREQSESDLWFQLRYGITASRAHEVSRCKTNDGTLVSLILGGKIPDTPSMKRGRILEDEVRKQWNVELKKINKCGLILNSKYPMIAGSPDGIFEDGIIEIKCPISKKHIKII
;
A
#
# COMPACT_ATOMS: atom_id res chain seq x y z
N MET A 1 29.32 -7.11 21.09
CA MET A 1 28.18 -6.77 21.97
C MET A 1 27.06 -6.21 21.12
N SER A 2 25.89 -6.82 21.23
CA SER A 2 24.72 -6.72 20.37
C SER A 2 24.17 -5.30 20.22
N LYS A 3 24.05 -4.82 18.98
CA LYS A 3 23.19 -3.67 18.67
C LYS A 3 21.76 -4.04 19.09
N LEU A 4 21.19 -3.29 20.03
CA LEU A 4 19.77 -3.39 20.34
C LEU A 4 18.99 -3.19 19.05
N GLN A 5 18.37 -4.25 18.56
CA GLN A 5 17.41 -4.19 17.47
C GLN A 5 16.18 -3.45 18.02
N CYS A 6 15.85 -2.31 17.43
CA CYS A 6 14.69 -1.53 17.84
C CYS A 6 13.42 -2.43 17.77
N PRO A 7 12.53 -2.42 18.78
CA PRO A 7 11.30 -3.23 18.77
C PRO A 7 10.48 -3.08 17.48
N HIS A 8 10.57 -1.91 16.84
CA HIS A 8 9.96 -1.59 15.55
C HIS A 8 10.54 -2.40 14.37
N GLU A 9 11.84 -2.71 14.36
CA GLU A 9 12.45 -3.54 13.30
C GLU A 9 12.01 -5.01 13.41
N LEU A 10 11.82 -5.51 14.63
CA LEU A 10 11.35 -6.87 14.87
C LEU A 10 9.90 -7.04 14.36
N HIS A 11 9.04 -6.06 14.66
CA HIS A 11 7.63 -6.06 14.24
C HIS A 11 7.45 -5.91 12.72
N MET A 12 8.22 -5.02 12.09
CA MET A 12 8.29 -4.91 10.63
C MET A 12 8.77 -6.22 9.99
N GLY A 13 9.74 -6.89 10.61
CA GLY A 13 10.23 -8.20 10.19
C GLY A 13 9.12 -9.27 10.21
N THR A 14 8.31 -9.32 11.26
CA THR A 14 7.18 -10.28 11.37
C THR A 14 6.10 -10.02 10.33
N THR A 15 5.72 -8.76 10.09
CA THR A 15 4.76 -8.41 9.02
C THR A 15 5.32 -8.74 7.64
N LEU A 16 6.59 -8.42 7.36
CA LEU A 16 7.22 -8.73 6.08
C LEU A 16 7.35 -10.26 5.86
N LEU A 17 7.60 -11.01 6.94
CA LEU A 17 7.58 -12.47 6.94
C LEU A 17 6.17 -13.00 6.63
N ALA A 18 5.10 -12.44 7.21
CA ALA A 18 3.73 -12.83 6.88
C ALA A 18 3.39 -12.55 5.40
N MET A 19 3.78 -11.39 4.87
CA MET A 19 3.63 -11.06 3.45
C MET A 19 4.40 -12.04 2.55
N CYS A 20 5.62 -12.41 2.95
CA CYS A 20 6.43 -13.38 2.21
C CYS A 20 5.90 -14.81 2.32
N SER A 21 5.41 -15.26 3.48
CA SER A 21 4.81 -16.58 3.66
C SER A 21 3.58 -16.74 2.78
N LEU A 22 2.71 -15.71 2.70
CA LEU A 22 1.59 -15.75 1.75
C LEU A 22 2.07 -15.70 0.31
N SER A 23 3.10 -14.91 -0.01
CA SER A 23 3.66 -14.89 -1.36
C SER A 23 4.39 -16.18 -1.75
N VAL A 24 4.94 -16.95 -0.81
CA VAL A 24 5.43 -18.32 -1.06
C VAL A 24 4.26 -19.21 -1.44
N THR A 25 3.14 -19.15 -0.71
CA THR A 25 1.92 -19.89 -1.05
C THR A 25 1.36 -19.47 -2.40
N VAL A 26 1.35 -18.17 -2.71
CA VAL A 26 0.92 -17.64 -4.01
C VAL A 26 1.90 -18.06 -5.10
N ASN A 27 3.22 -17.96 -4.93
CA ASN A 27 4.20 -18.42 -5.92
C ASN A 27 4.12 -19.94 -6.16
N ALA A 28 3.88 -20.73 -5.12
CA ALA A 28 3.62 -22.16 -5.25
C ALA A 28 2.29 -22.42 -5.99
N ALA A 29 1.26 -21.61 -5.74
CA ALA A 29 -0.01 -21.65 -6.48
C ALA A 29 0.13 -21.17 -7.93
N LEU A 30 0.99 -20.18 -8.22
CA LEU A 30 1.34 -19.70 -9.56
C LEU A 30 2.16 -20.75 -10.33
N GLN A 31 2.89 -21.60 -9.62
CA GLN A 31 3.59 -22.78 -10.15
C GLN A 31 2.68 -24.00 -10.26
N PHE A 32 1.45 -23.95 -9.73
CA PHE A 32 0.47 -25.02 -9.87
C PHE A 32 0.03 -25.14 -11.33
N ILE A 33 -0.08 -26.37 -11.83
CA ILE A 33 -0.37 -26.66 -13.24
C ILE A 33 -1.63 -25.91 -13.71
N GLY A 34 -2.67 -25.86 -12.89
CA GLY A 34 -3.91 -25.15 -13.20
C GLY A 34 -3.74 -23.63 -13.40
N PHE A 35 -2.80 -22.97 -12.70
CA PHE A 35 -2.58 -21.54 -12.91
C PHE A 35 -1.87 -21.28 -14.24
N ARG A 36 -0.89 -22.13 -14.61
CA ARG A 36 -0.24 -22.05 -15.93
C ARG A 36 -1.24 -22.24 -17.07
N GLU A 37 -2.16 -23.19 -16.95
CA GLU A 37 -3.22 -23.42 -17.94
C GLU A 37 -4.15 -22.21 -18.07
N VAL A 38 -4.57 -21.61 -16.95
CA VAL A 38 -5.37 -20.37 -16.95
C VAL A 38 -4.63 -19.23 -17.64
N LEU A 39 -3.33 -19.07 -17.38
CA LEU A 39 -2.51 -18.03 -18.01
C LEU A 39 -2.29 -18.26 -19.51
N GLU A 40 -2.07 -19.52 -19.93
CA GLU A 40 -1.97 -19.85 -21.36
C GLU A 40 -3.28 -19.59 -22.09
N GLU A 41 -4.40 -19.95 -21.48
CA GLU A 41 -5.72 -19.72 -22.05
C GLU A 41 -6.04 -18.21 -22.11
N ALA A 42 -5.69 -17.45 -21.07
CA ALA A 42 -5.79 -15.99 -21.09
C ALA A 42 -4.97 -15.37 -22.23
N ARG A 43 -3.74 -15.88 -22.47
CA ARG A 43 -2.89 -15.46 -23.59
C ARG A 43 -3.50 -15.81 -24.95
N LYS A 44 -4.03 -17.02 -25.13
CA LYS A 44 -4.72 -17.43 -26.37
C LYS A 44 -5.90 -16.52 -26.68
N ARG A 45 -6.63 -16.10 -25.65
CA ARG A 45 -7.78 -15.19 -25.74
C ARG A 45 -7.40 -13.72 -25.87
N LYS A 46 -6.11 -13.39 -25.85
CA LYS A 46 -5.61 -12.00 -25.85
C LYS A 46 -6.26 -11.17 -24.75
N LEU A 47 -6.46 -11.77 -23.58
CA LEU A 47 -6.86 -11.01 -22.40
C LEU A 47 -5.68 -10.11 -22.04
N GLU A 48 -5.86 -8.81 -22.15
CA GLU A 48 -4.87 -7.81 -21.75
C GLU A 48 -5.24 -7.19 -20.38
N ASP A 49 -6.51 -7.32 -19.99
CA ASP A 49 -7.07 -6.76 -18.77
C ASP A 49 -7.49 -7.88 -17.79
N CYS A 50 -6.50 -8.53 -17.18
CA CYS A 50 -6.74 -9.49 -16.11
C CYS A 50 -5.68 -9.31 -15.03
N GLU A 51 -6.14 -9.11 -13.79
CA GLU A 51 -5.25 -8.98 -12.63
C GLU A 51 -4.25 -10.13 -12.52
N LEU A 52 -4.65 -11.35 -12.88
CA LEU A 52 -3.79 -12.53 -12.83
C LEU A 52 -2.61 -12.48 -13.82
N ILE A 53 -2.73 -11.71 -14.90
CA ILE A 53 -1.66 -11.57 -15.92
C ILE A 53 -0.48 -10.76 -15.37
N LYS A 54 -0.72 -9.87 -14.39
CA LYS A 54 0.32 -9.09 -13.70
C LYS A 54 1.34 -9.97 -12.97
N TYR A 55 0.99 -11.22 -12.70
CA TYR A 55 1.81 -12.21 -12.00
C TYR A 55 2.64 -13.10 -12.95
N GLN A 56 2.60 -12.84 -14.26
CA GLN A 56 3.36 -13.60 -15.26
C GLN A 56 4.82 -13.14 -15.38
N PRO A 57 5.78 -14.05 -15.62
CA PRO A 57 7.17 -13.69 -15.86
C PRO A 57 7.38 -12.75 -17.07
N SER A 58 6.47 -12.76 -18.03
CA SER A 58 6.50 -11.94 -19.25
C SER A 58 5.71 -10.64 -19.14
N TYR A 59 5.13 -10.32 -17.97
CA TYR A 59 4.37 -9.09 -17.80
C TYR A 59 5.30 -7.88 -17.87
N SER A 60 5.04 -6.98 -18.81
CA SER A 60 5.78 -5.72 -18.95
C SER A 60 5.27 -4.71 -17.94
N GLN A 61 5.80 -4.78 -16.72
CA GLN A 61 5.48 -3.84 -15.66
C GLN A 61 6.03 -2.44 -15.93
N THR A 62 5.29 -1.42 -15.51
CA THR A 62 5.82 -0.05 -15.43
C THR A 62 6.87 0.05 -14.32
N VAL A 63 7.69 1.11 -14.38
CA VAL A 63 8.69 1.38 -13.34
C VAL A 63 8.02 1.60 -11.96
N THR A 64 6.82 2.17 -11.94
CA THR A 64 6.03 2.38 -10.71
C THR A 64 5.39 1.09 -10.18
N GLN A 65 4.97 0.16 -11.05
CA GLN A 65 4.50 -1.16 -10.61
C GLN A 65 5.63 -2.03 -10.05
N ALA A 66 6.85 -1.83 -10.54
CA ALA A 66 8.02 -2.62 -10.12
C ALA A 66 8.37 -2.47 -8.63
N VAL A 67 7.96 -1.35 -8.00
CA VAL A 67 8.18 -1.11 -6.57
C VAL A 67 7.08 -1.68 -5.66
N SER A 68 6.06 -2.32 -6.25
CA SER A 68 5.04 -3.01 -5.46
C SER A 68 5.65 -4.14 -4.63
N MET A 69 5.11 -4.37 -3.43
CA MET A 69 5.58 -5.46 -2.58
C MET A 69 5.43 -6.82 -3.26
N HIS A 70 4.42 -6.99 -4.12
CA HIS A 70 4.28 -8.19 -4.93
C HIS A 70 5.53 -8.43 -5.79
N GLN A 71 5.91 -7.43 -6.58
CA GLN A 71 7.03 -7.57 -7.51
C GLN A 71 8.36 -7.72 -6.79
N LEU A 72 8.59 -6.95 -5.71
CA LEU A 72 9.79 -7.08 -4.92
C LEU A 72 9.91 -8.47 -4.29
N VAL A 73 8.80 -9.03 -3.78
CA VAL A 73 8.82 -10.38 -3.22
C VAL A 73 9.08 -11.43 -4.29
N TYR A 74 8.55 -11.25 -5.50
CA TYR A 74 8.84 -12.08 -6.66
C TYR A 74 10.32 -12.03 -7.06
N GLU A 75 10.86 -10.82 -7.29
CA GLU A 75 12.26 -10.58 -7.70
C GLU A 75 13.25 -11.17 -6.68
N PHE A 76 13.01 -10.96 -5.39
CA PHE A 76 13.87 -11.42 -4.32
C PHE A 76 13.56 -12.86 -3.87
N LYS A 77 12.66 -13.57 -4.54
CA LYS A 77 12.24 -14.95 -4.24
C LYS A 77 11.96 -15.14 -2.74
N THR A 78 11.12 -14.27 -2.20
CA THR A 78 10.67 -14.25 -0.79
C THR A 78 11.77 -14.07 0.26
N LYS A 79 12.98 -13.67 -0.15
CA LYS A 79 14.07 -13.34 0.78
C LYS A 79 13.89 -11.93 1.36
N VAL A 80 12.97 -11.82 2.32
CA VAL A 80 12.65 -10.64 3.15
C VAL A 80 13.87 -9.76 3.47
N LEU A 81 14.91 -10.37 4.07
CA LEU A 81 16.10 -9.66 4.51
C LEU A 81 16.90 -9.03 3.36
N LYS A 82 16.77 -9.56 2.13
CA LYS A 82 17.38 -8.94 0.95
C LYS A 82 16.61 -7.71 0.51
N ILE A 83 15.27 -7.75 0.55
CA ILE A 83 14.42 -6.59 0.25
C ILE A 83 14.81 -5.42 1.16
N LEU A 84 14.85 -5.66 2.48
CA LEU A 84 15.21 -4.64 3.48
C LEU A 84 16.63 -4.08 3.37
N LYS A 85 17.56 -4.83 2.75
CA LYS A 85 18.98 -4.45 2.63
C LYS A 85 19.32 -3.85 1.27
N LYS A 86 18.61 -4.24 0.21
CA LYS A 86 18.98 -3.94 -1.17
C LYS A 86 18.02 -2.98 -1.86
N VAL A 87 16.77 -2.90 -1.40
CA VAL A 87 15.80 -2.00 -2.02
C VAL A 87 16.02 -0.59 -1.47
N GLN A 88 16.22 0.34 -2.41
CA GLN A 88 16.22 1.76 -2.15
C GLN A 88 15.51 2.44 -3.31
N ILE A 89 14.28 2.90 -3.07
CA ILE A 89 13.48 3.62 -4.07
C ILE A 89 14.00 5.05 -4.16
N SER A 90 14.32 5.50 -5.37
CA SER A 90 14.80 6.87 -5.60
C SER A 90 13.71 7.90 -5.30
N PRO A 91 14.07 9.12 -4.85
CA PRO A 91 13.09 10.20 -4.68
C PRO A 91 12.31 10.52 -5.96
N THR A 92 12.94 10.40 -7.12
CA THR A 92 12.28 10.58 -8.43
C THR A 92 11.18 9.55 -8.66
N LEU A 93 11.42 8.30 -8.32
CA LEU A 93 10.42 7.24 -8.48
C LEU A 93 9.30 7.34 -7.44
N ILE A 94 9.62 7.75 -6.21
CA ILE A 94 8.59 8.05 -5.19
C ILE A 94 7.67 9.17 -5.68
N LYS A 95 8.24 10.23 -6.26
CA LYS A 95 7.46 11.33 -6.83
C LYS A 95 6.57 10.86 -7.99
N GLN A 96 7.10 10.01 -8.87
CA GLN A 96 6.32 9.45 -9.98
C GLN A 96 5.16 8.58 -9.48
N VAL A 97 5.40 7.75 -8.45
CA VAL A 97 4.34 6.97 -7.80
C VAL A 97 3.28 7.88 -7.21
N GLU A 98 3.67 8.95 -6.50
CA GLU A 98 2.74 9.92 -5.94
C GLU A 98 1.87 10.53 -7.06
N GLU A 99 2.50 11.02 -8.13
CA GLU A 99 1.83 11.62 -9.28
C GLU A 99 0.82 10.69 -9.96
N GLU A 100 1.19 9.45 -10.24
CA GLU A 100 0.34 8.45 -10.89
C GLU A 100 -0.80 7.95 -10.00
N THR A 101 -0.75 8.23 -8.69
CA THR A 101 -1.71 7.72 -7.71
C THR A 101 -2.49 8.82 -6.99
N ARG A 102 -2.46 10.07 -7.48
CA ARG A 102 -3.18 11.24 -6.91
C ARG A 102 -4.69 11.09 -6.84
N GLU A 103 -5.28 10.28 -7.71
CA GLU A 103 -6.72 9.99 -7.68
C GLU A 103 -7.09 8.90 -6.65
N GLN A 104 -6.10 8.40 -5.89
CA GLN A 104 -6.28 7.54 -4.72
C GLN A 104 -7.24 6.36 -4.95
N SER A 105 -8.48 6.44 -4.45
CA SER A 105 -9.48 5.36 -4.56
C SER A 105 -9.88 5.04 -6.00
N GLU A 106 -9.62 5.93 -6.94
CA GLU A 106 -9.89 5.71 -8.37
C GLU A 106 -8.65 5.18 -9.11
N SER A 107 -7.56 4.83 -8.40
CA SER A 107 -6.32 4.33 -8.98
C SER A 107 -6.04 2.88 -8.56
N ASP A 108 -6.02 1.96 -9.51
CA ASP A 108 -5.65 0.56 -9.27
C ASP A 108 -4.21 0.42 -8.78
N LEU A 109 -3.31 1.25 -9.32
CA LEU A 109 -1.92 1.30 -8.87
C LEU A 109 -1.83 1.69 -7.39
N TRP A 110 -2.66 2.62 -6.94
CA TRP A 110 -2.70 3.03 -5.53
C TRP A 110 -3.10 1.86 -4.62
N PHE A 111 -4.07 1.03 -5.01
CA PHE A 111 -4.40 -0.18 -4.26
C PHE A 111 -3.27 -1.22 -4.28
N GLN A 112 -2.67 -1.45 -5.45
CA GLN A 112 -1.58 -2.40 -5.62
C GLN A 112 -0.36 -2.05 -4.75
N LEU A 113 0.02 -0.77 -4.72
CA LEU A 113 1.18 -0.29 -3.96
C LEU A 113 0.92 -0.20 -2.45
N ARG A 114 -0.35 -0.25 -2.02
CA ARG A 114 -0.74 -0.28 -0.60
C ARG A 114 -0.67 -1.67 0.05
N TYR A 115 -0.22 -2.68 -0.67
CA TYR A 115 0.09 -3.99 -0.07
C TYR A 115 1.28 -3.81 0.87
N GLY A 116 1.00 -3.67 2.17
CA GLY A 116 1.96 -3.23 3.16
C GLY A 116 1.34 -2.48 4.34
N ILE A 117 2.22 -1.92 5.17
CA ILE A 117 1.87 -1.11 6.34
C ILE A 117 1.58 0.31 5.88
N THR A 118 0.30 0.67 5.83
CA THR A 118 -0.12 2.04 5.54
C THR A 118 -0.23 2.88 6.81
N ALA A 119 -0.09 4.21 6.70
CA ALA A 119 -0.20 5.13 7.83
C ALA A 119 -1.49 4.91 8.66
N SER A 120 -2.63 4.68 8.02
CA SER A 120 -3.92 4.43 8.69
C SER A 120 -3.97 3.11 9.48
N ARG A 121 -3.00 2.22 9.30
CA ARG A 121 -2.88 0.93 10.01
C ARG A 121 -1.64 0.84 10.90
N ALA A 122 -0.73 1.81 10.84
CA ALA A 122 0.52 1.79 11.59
C ALA A 122 0.30 1.62 13.11
N HIS A 123 -0.73 2.27 13.66
CA HIS A 123 -1.10 2.13 15.07
C HIS A 123 -1.53 0.69 15.41
N GLU A 124 -2.40 0.07 14.61
CA GLU A 124 -2.84 -1.31 14.81
C GLU A 124 -1.67 -2.28 14.71
N VAL A 125 -0.80 -2.11 13.70
CA VAL A 125 0.41 -2.91 13.50
C VAL A 125 1.35 -2.79 14.71
N SER A 126 1.56 -1.60 15.24
CA SER A 126 2.47 -1.40 16.39
C SER A 126 2.04 -2.11 17.68
N ARG A 127 0.75 -2.45 17.78
CA ARG A 127 0.15 -3.11 18.97
C ARG A 127 -0.21 -4.57 18.73
N CYS A 128 -0.08 -5.04 17.49
CA CYS A 128 -0.39 -6.41 17.15
C CYS A 128 0.55 -7.35 17.91
N LYS A 129 0.06 -8.52 18.29
CA LYS A 129 0.89 -9.59 18.87
C LYS A 129 0.75 -10.90 18.11
N THR A 130 -0.17 -10.96 17.16
CA THR A 130 -0.41 -12.11 16.30
C THR A 130 0.29 -11.91 14.97
N ASN A 131 0.75 -13.00 14.38
CA ASN A 131 1.37 -13.06 13.05
C ASN A 131 0.37 -13.48 11.96
N ASP A 132 -0.92 -13.61 12.32
CA ASP A 132 -2.04 -13.99 11.46
C ASP A 132 -3.32 -13.22 11.82
N GLY A 133 -4.39 -13.49 11.06
CA GLY A 133 -5.72 -12.94 11.29
C GLY A 133 -6.05 -11.69 10.45
N THR A 134 -7.09 -10.96 10.88
CA THR A 134 -7.72 -9.89 10.11
C THR A 134 -6.74 -8.78 9.73
N LEU A 135 -5.84 -8.37 10.63
CA LEU A 135 -4.88 -7.30 10.35
C LEU A 135 -3.91 -7.69 9.21
N VAL A 136 -3.42 -8.93 9.21
CA VAL A 136 -2.57 -9.44 8.13
C VAL A 136 -3.35 -9.47 6.81
N SER A 137 -4.61 -9.91 6.83
CA SER A 137 -5.47 -9.86 5.65
C SER A 137 -5.65 -8.44 5.10
N LEU A 138 -5.88 -7.45 5.98
CA LEU A 138 -6.03 -6.04 5.59
C LEU A 138 -4.73 -5.44 5.00
N ILE A 139 -3.56 -5.78 5.58
CA ILE A 139 -2.24 -5.39 5.05
C ILE A 139 -2.01 -5.95 3.64
N LEU A 140 -2.59 -7.12 3.36
CA LEU A 140 -2.50 -7.81 2.08
C LEU A 140 -3.65 -7.47 1.11
N GLY A 141 -4.29 -6.32 1.30
CA GLY A 141 -5.33 -5.82 0.38
C GLY A 141 -6.74 -6.32 0.69
N GLY A 142 -6.95 -6.99 1.83
CA GLY A 142 -8.27 -7.32 2.32
C GLY A 142 -9.14 -6.08 2.48
N LYS A 143 -10.41 -6.18 2.10
CA LYS A 143 -11.39 -5.10 2.18
C LYS A 143 -12.37 -5.37 3.32
N ILE A 144 -12.72 -4.31 4.04
CA ILE A 144 -13.84 -4.29 4.98
C ILE A 144 -15.01 -3.53 4.33
N PRO A 145 -16.26 -3.95 4.60
CA PRO A 145 -17.43 -3.23 4.09
C PRO A 145 -17.42 -1.77 4.54
N ASP A 146 -17.85 -0.89 3.64
CA ASP A 146 -17.96 0.53 3.95
C ASP A 146 -19.00 0.80 5.04
N THR A 147 -18.56 1.47 6.09
CA THR A 147 -19.46 1.99 7.12
C THR A 147 -20.11 3.31 6.66
N PRO A 148 -21.26 3.71 7.24
CA PRO A 148 -21.83 5.04 6.99
C PRO A 148 -20.84 6.19 7.24
N SER A 149 -19.99 6.06 8.27
CA SER A 149 -18.93 7.03 8.57
C SER A 149 -17.90 7.15 7.44
N MET A 150 -17.48 6.02 6.85
CA MET A 150 -16.53 6.02 5.73
C MET A 150 -17.12 6.65 4.47
N LYS A 151 -18.39 6.33 4.16
CA LYS A 151 -19.10 6.93 3.02
C LYS A 151 -19.24 8.44 3.18
N ARG A 152 -19.65 8.90 4.37
CA ARG A 152 -19.72 10.33 4.70
C ARG A 152 -18.36 11.01 4.56
N GLY A 153 -17.29 10.37 5.06
CA GLY A 153 -15.92 10.86 4.95
C GLY A 153 -15.55 11.21 3.52
N ARG A 154 -15.69 10.24 2.59
CA ARG A 154 -15.37 10.44 1.18
C ARG A 154 -16.18 11.53 0.50
N ILE A 155 -17.46 11.67 0.84
CA ILE A 155 -18.33 12.71 0.27
C ILE A 155 -17.86 14.11 0.72
N LEU A 156 -17.46 14.25 1.98
CA LEU A 156 -17.18 15.55 2.58
C LEU A 156 -15.71 15.98 2.51
N GLU A 157 -14.78 15.05 2.31
CA GLU A 157 -13.34 15.35 2.30
C GLU A 157 -12.99 16.44 1.29
N ASP A 158 -13.52 16.36 0.07
CA ASP A 158 -13.32 17.37 -0.97
C ASP A 158 -13.85 18.75 -0.57
N GLU A 159 -15.00 18.78 0.10
CA GLU A 159 -15.62 20.03 0.56
C GLU A 159 -14.78 20.67 1.67
N VAL A 160 -14.35 19.87 2.65
CA VAL A 160 -13.48 20.34 3.74
C VAL A 160 -12.15 20.84 3.18
N ARG A 161 -11.51 20.10 2.27
CA ARG A 161 -10.26 20.54 1.63
C ARG A 161 -10.42 21.88 0.93
N LYS A 162 -11.53 22.10 0.21
CA LYS A 162 -11.83 23.39 -0.45
C LYS A 162 -12.02 24.53 0.56
N GLN A 163 -12.70 24.28 1.68
CA GLN A 163 -12.89 25.29 2.73
C GLN A 163 -11.56 25.75 3.33
N TRP A 164 -10.66 24.81 3.61
CA TRP A 164 -9.34 25.09 4.21
C TRP A 164 -8.29 25.57 3.18
N ASN A 165 -8.59 25.52 1.89
CA ASN A 165 -7.65 25.87 0.82
C ASN A 165 -7.18 27.33 0.89
N VAL A 166 -8.04 28.24 1.34
CA VAL A 166 -7.71 29.66 1.52
C VAL A 166 -6.82 29.86 2.74
N GLU A 167 -7.14 29.22 3.85
CA GLU A 167 -6.40 29.36 5.11
C GLU A 167 -5.00 28.75 5.04
N LEU A 168 -4.86 27.59 4.38
CA LEU A 168 -3.60 26.86 4.26
C LEU A 168 -2.81 27.16 2.97
N LYS A 169 -3.12 28.27 2.30
CA LYS A 169 -2.39 28.75 1.11
C LYS A 169 -2.17 27.64 0.06
N LYS A 170 -3.27 27.08 -0.44
CA LYS A 170 -3.33 26.02 -1.47
C LYS A 170 -2.94 24.63 -0.96
N ILE A 171 -3.96 23.80 -0.77
CA ILE A 171 -3.85 22.38 -0.48
C ILE A 171 -3.99 21.61 -1.79
N ASN A 172 -2.97 20.82 -2.13
CA ASN A 172 -2.99 19.93 -3.29
C ASN A 172 -3.39 18.52 -2.86
N LYS A 173 -4.10 17.80 -3.74
CA LYS A 173 -4.25 16.35 -3.62
C LYS A 173 -2.89 15.68 -3.60
N CYS A 174 -2.79 14.57 -2.88
CA CYS A 174 -1.58 13.77 -2.78
C CYS A 174 -1.90 12.31 -3.09
N GLY A 175 -1.06 11.67 -3.91
CA GLY A 175 -1.09 10.23 -4.08
C GLY A 175 -0.38 9.49 -2.95
N LEU A 176 0.02 8.26 -3.25
CA LEU A 176 0.76 7.40 -2.34
C LEU A 176 2.23 7.81 -2.28
N ILE A 177 2.75 8.01 -1.08
CA ILE A 177 4.16 8.25 -0.80
C ILE A 177 4.74 6.99 -0.17
N LEU A 178 5.70 6.36 -0.86
CA LEU A 178 6.43 5.19 -0.39
C LEU A 178 7.63 5.61 0.46
N ASN A 179 7.98 4.81 1.46
CA ASN A 179 9.27 4.97 2.14
C ASN A 179 10.41 4.46 1.24
N SER A 180 11.45 5.29 1.05
CA SER A 180 12.60 4.99 0.19
C SER A 180 13.30 3.67 0.56
N LYS A 181 13.46 3.39 1.86
CA LYS A 181 14.18 2.20 2.34
C LYS A 181 13.26 1.01 2.63
N TYR A 182 12.02 1.30 3.04
CA TYR A 182 11.04 0.30 3.46
C TYR A 182 9.82 0.37 2.55
N PRO A 183 9.88 -0.22 1.34
CA PRO A 183 8.83 -0.09 0.31
C PRO A 183 7.44 -0.58 0.76
N MET A 184 7.41 -1.42 1.79
CA MET A 184 6.20 -1.89 2.47
C MET A 184 5.52 -0.83 3.34
N ILE A 185 6.15 0.32 3.59
CA ILE A 185 5.59 1.42 4.37
C ILE A 185 5.18 2.54 3.42
N ALA A 186 3.93 2.96 3.52
CA ALA A 186 3.38 4.00 2.68
C ALA A 186 2.35 4.89 3.41
N GLY A 187 2.17 6.10 2.92
CA GLY A 187 1.12 7.02 3.36
C GLY A 187 0.51 7.76 2.18
N SER A 188 -0.77 8.12 2.28
CA SER A 188 -1.46 8.93 1.27
C SER A 188 -2.22 10.01 2.05
N PRO A 189 -1.57 11.16 2.34
CA PRO A 189 -2.23 12.26 3.04
C PRO A 189 -3.45 12.78 2.29
N ASP A 190 -4.41 13.34 3.02
CA ASP A 190 -5.61 13.96 2.42
C ASP A 190 -5.26 15.28 1.71
N GLY A 191 -4.09 15.86 1.99
CA GLY A 191 -3.50 16.90 1.15
C GLY A 191 -2.10 17.32 1.59
N ILE A 192 -1.43 18.05 0.70
CA ILE A 192 -0.12 18.66 0.94
C ILE A 192 -0.21 20.16 0.64
N PHE A 193 0.38 20.97 1.50
CA PHE A 193 0.50 22.42 1.35
C PHE A 193 1.95 22.84 1.65
N GLU A 194 2.26 24.14 1.54
CA GLU A 194 3.64 24.66 1.64
C GLU A 194 4.35 24.22 2.93
N ASP A 195 3.67 24.29 4.07
CA ASP A 195 4.26 24.05 5.38
C ASP A 195 3.98 22.64 5.94
N GLY A 196 3.35 21.75 5.17
CA GLY A 196 3.11 20.38 5.66
C GLY A 196 2.03 19.57 4.93
N ILE A 197 1.44 18.64 5.70
CA ILE A 197 0.39 17.73 5.24
C ILE A 197 -0.87 17.91 6.09
N ILE A 198 -2.02 17.63 5.51
CA ILE A 198 -3.31 17.63 6.21
C ILE A 198 -3.93 16.22 6.20
N GLU A 199 -4.47 15.84 7.36
CA GLU A 199 -5.35 14.68 7.53
C GLU A 199 -6.73 15.19 7.93
N ILE A 200 -7.71 14.97 7.09
CA ILE A 200 -9.09 15.40 7.25
C ILE A 200 -9.90 14.28 7.91
N LYS A 201 -10.69 14.66 8.92
CA LYS A 201 -11.65 13.77 9.56
C LYS A 201 -13.03 14.41 9.55
N CYS A 202 -14.01 13.67 9.04
CA CYS A 202 -15.41 14.09 8.97
C CYS A 202 -16.28 13.21 9.89
N PRO A 203 -16.14 13.31 11.24
CA PRO A 203 -16.89 12.48 12.16
C PRO A 203 -18.39 12.73 12.08
N ILE A 204 -19.19 11.68 12.34
CA ILE A 204 -20.66 11.79 12.40
C ILE A 204 -21.11 12.62 13.62
N SER A 205 -20.36 12.52 14.72
CA SER A 205 -20.73 13.12 16.02
C SER A 205 -19.61 13.98 16.57
N LYS A 206 -19.98 15.07 17.25
CA LYS A 206 -19.06 15.98 17.96
C LYS A 206 -18.23 15.27 19.03
N LYS A 207 -18.67 14.13 19.55
CA LYS A 207 -17.92 13.31 20.53
C LYS A 207 -16.57 12.81 20.00
N HIS A 208 -16.42 12.74 18.69
CA HIS A 208 -15.20 12.26 18.03
C HIS A 208 -14.32 13.39 17.47
N ILE A 209 -14.69 14.65 17.71
CA ILE A 209 -13.85 15.78 17.34
C ILE A 209 -12.72 15.90 18.36
N LYS A 210 -11.48 15.81 17.88
CA LYS A 210 -10.28 16.14 18.65
C LYS A 210 -9.56 17.23 17.87
N ILE A 211 -9.34 18.37 18.52
CA ILE A 211 -8.44 19.40 18.02
C ILE A 211 -7.06 19.00 18.54
N ILE A 212 -6.17 18.63 17.63
CA ILE A 212 -4.79 18.19 17.92
C ILE A 212 -3.86 19.27 17.38
#